data_AF-A0A841F2C7-F1
#
_entry.id   AF-A0A841F2C7-F1
#
_cell.length_a   1.000
_cell.length_b   1.000
_cell.length_c   1.000
_cell.angle_alpha   90.00
_cell.angle_beta   90.00
_cell.angle_gamma   90.00
#
_symmetry.space_group_name_H-M   'P 1'
#
loop_
_entity.id
_entity.type
_entity.pdbx_description
1 polymer ?
#
loop_
_entity_poly.entity_id
_entity_poly.type
_entity_poly.pdbx_seq_one_letter_code
_entity_poly.pdbx_strand_id
1 'polypeptide(L)'
;MLESFIQQTTKFLKSSNVRIFKPEYRGVIIKEDGSPSVIFTHNEEMYRSSNLEDNLILQIMVFFGVLDATIDTLYPELEGEGFQKRYSLLPQDNDSNTIIAQIYRILILMRNAAVHNKEAVSIQNNIITFKSGIKELSITKIGLELLYSTVLLFIKPTSSNKEYNMGILRRYYDEIKSNISIFKDNNGEGIVEISDGIRLQVVVRYKVENSQYNVDKDLITILNPHNTGSELYGSDYLIKFENRNISLPSEALDNEYKISRDELLIWVE
;
A
#
# COMPACT_ATOMS: atom_id res chain seq x y z
N MET A 1 -24.17 7.66 -1.79
CA MET A 1 -23.03 6.73 -1.61
C MET A 1 -23.43 5.25 -1.74
N LEU A 2 -24.42 4.72 -1.02
CA LEU A 2 -24.82 3.30 -1.12
C LEU A 2 -25.23 2.86 -2.53
N GLU A 3 -26.07 3.64 -3.20
CA GLU A 3 -26.54 3.34 -4.56
C GLU A 3 -25.39 3.38 -5.59
N SER A 4 -24.53 4.40 -5.48
CA SER A 4 -23.28 4.51 -6.26
C SER A 4 -22.34 3.33 -6.01
N PHE A 5 -22.16 2.90 -4.75
CA PHE A 5 -21.37 1.71 -4.43
C PHE A 5 -21.94 0.43 -5.05
N ILE A 6 -23.26 0.20 -4.96
CA ILE A 6 -23.89 -0.99 -5.56
C ILE A 6 -23.71 -0.96 -7.07
N GLN A 7 -23.94 0.18 -7.71
CA GLN A 7 -23.77 0.34 -9.16
C GLN A 7 -22.32 0.11 -9.59
N GLN A 8 -21.36 0.75 -8.92
CA GLN A 8 -19.92 0.60 -9.19
C GLN A 8 -19.44 -0.82 -8.95
N THR A 9 -19.85 -1.45 -7.84
CA THR A 9 -19.47 -2.83 -7.50
C THR A 9 -20.09 -3.81 -8.50
N THR A 10 -21.35 -3.63 -8.87
CA THR A 10 -22.01 -4.48 -9.88
C THR A 10 -21.33 -4.34 -11.23
N LYS A 11 -20.97 -3.11 -11.63
CA LYS A 11 -20.21 -2.86 -12.85
C LYS A 11 -18.85 -3.56 -12.80
N PHE A 12 -18.12 -3.43 -11.68
CA PHE A 12 -16.85 -4.09 -11.43
C PHE A 12 -16.97 -5.60 -11.58
N LEU A 13 -17.88 -6.23 -10.83
CA LEU A 13 -18.10 -7.67 -10.85
C LEU A 13 -18.46 -8.18 -12.25
N LYS A 14 -19.35 -7.48 -12.98
CA LYS A 14 -19.72 -7.83 -14.36
C LYS A 14 -18.54 -7.75 -15.34
N SER A 15 -17.61 -6.82 -15.12
CA SER A 15 -16.41 -6.66 -15.95
C SER A 15 -15.19 -7.46 -15.47
N SER A 16 -15.31 -8.17 -14.35
CA SER A 16 -14.23 -8.93 -13.74
C SER A 16 -14.24 -10.40 -14.17
N ASN A 17 -13.16 -11.12 -13.90
CA ASN A 17 -13.07 -12.57 -14.13
C ASN A 17 -13.76 -13.40 -13.04
N VAL A 18 -14.69 -12.81 -12.27
CA VAL A 18 -15.50 -13.55 -11.28
C VAL A 18 -16.50 -14.43 -12.03
N ARG A 19 -16.48 -15.72 -11.75
CA ARG A 19 -17.43 -16.67 -12.33
C ARG A 19 -18.80 -16.48 -11.67
N ILE A 20 -19.76 -15.99 -12.44
CA ILE A 20 -21.14 -15.80 -12.00
C ILE A 20 -22.01 -16.76 -12.81
N PHE A 21 -22.71 -17.66 -12.13
CA PHE A 21 -23.75 -18.47 -12.76
C PHE A 21 -24.95 -17.59 -13.04
N LYS A 22 -25.34 -17.48 -14.31
CA LYS A 22 -26.59 -16.85 -14.74
C LYS A 22 -27.51 -17.93 -15.31
N PRO A 23 -28.81 -17.94 -14.99
CA PRO A 23 -29.76 -18.81 -15.67
C PRO A 23 -29.75 -18.48 -17.17
N GLU A 24 -29.67 -19.51 -18.01
CA GLU A 24 -29.81 -19.36 -19.45
C GLU A 24 -31.30 -19.26 -19.79
N TYR A 25 -31.75 -18.10 -20.24
CA TYR A 25 -33.11 -17.92 -20.74
C TYR A 25 -33.16 -18.26 -22.23
N ARG A 26 -33.91 -19.31 -22.57
CA ARG A 26 -34.16 -19.70 -23.97
C ARG A 26 -35.60 -19.35 -24.34
N GLY A 27 -35.76 -18.52 -25.36
CA GLY A 27 -37.08 -18.25 -25.93
C GLY A 27 -37.61 -19.48 -26.64
N VAL A 28 -38.91 -19.77 -26.50
CA VAL A 28 -39.59 -20.83 -27.26
C VAL A 28 -40.74 -20.20 -28.03
N ILE A 29 -40.74 -20.37 -29.34
CA ILE A 29 -41.84 -20.01 -30.22
C ILE A 29 -42.60 -21.29 -30.55
N ILE A 30 -43.92 -21.30 -30.29
CA ILE A 30 -44.81 -22.37 -30.76
C ILE A 30 -45.28 -22.00 -32.16
N LYS A 31 -44.99 -22.86 -33.15
CA LYS A 31 -45.42 -22.66 -34.53
C LYS A 31 -46.93 -22.94 -34.68
N GLU A 32 -47.52 -22.53 -35.80
CA GLU A 32 -48.96 -22.75 -36.09
C GLU A 32 -49.35 -24.24 -36.08
N ASP A 33 -48.40 -25.15 -36.34
CA ASP A 33 -48.57 -26.61 -36.26
C ASP A 33 -48.43 -27.18 -34.83
N GLY A 34 -48.23 -26.33 -33.82
CA GLY A 34 -48.03 -26.71 -32.42
C GLY A 34 -46.61 -27.15 -32.05
N SER A 35 -45.67 -27.21 -33.00
CA SER A 35 -44.29 -27.62 -32.73
C SER A 35 -43.46 -26.50 -32.07
N PRO A 36 -42.58 -26.81 -31.10
CA PRO A 36 -41.73 -25.81 -30.47
C PRO A 36 -40.48 -25.50 -31.32
N SER A 37 -40.10 -24.24 -31.36
CA SER A 37 -38.83 -23.76 -31.91
C SER A 37 -38.07 -23.00 -30.82
N VAL A 38 -36.88 -23.48 -30.47
CA VAL A 38 -36.03 -22.85 -29.44
C VAL A 38 -35.12 -21.80 -30.07
N ILE A 39 -35.14 -20.59 -29.53
CA ILE A 39 -34.26 -19.50 -29.92
C ILE A 39 -32.97 -19.61 -29.13
N PHE A 40 -31.85 -19.71 -29.85
CA PHE A 40 -30.51 -19.57 -29.28
C PHE A 40 -30.06 -18.13 -29.47
N THR A 41 -29.86 -17.40 -28.37
CA THR A 41 -29.28 -16.05 -28.40
C THR A 41 -27.91 -16.10 -27.77
N HIS A 42 -26.87 -15.91 -28.58
CA HIS A 42 -25.50 -15.73 -28.09
C HIS A 42 -25.26 -14.24 -27.88
N ASN A 43 -25.34 -13.79 -26.63
CA ASN A 43 -24.97 -12.42 -26.26
C ASN A 43 -23.54 -12.42 -25.73
N GLU A 44 -22.58 -12.00 -26.55
CA GLU A 44 -21.28 -11.56 -26.06
C GLU A 44 -21.45 -10.17 -25.44
N GLU A 45 -21.67 -10.10 -24.14
CA GLU A 45 -21.62 -8.83 -23.42
C GLU A 45 -20.16 -8.33 -23.41
N MET A 46 -19.80 -7.46 -24.35
CA MET A 46 -18.55 -6.69 -24.30
C MET A 46 -18.60 -5.68 -23.15
N TYR A 47 -18.29 -6.13 -21.93
CA TYR A 47 -18.07 -5.23 -20.81
C TYR A 47 -16.74 -4.51 -21.00
N ARG A 48 -16.76 -3.19 -21.17
CA ARG A 48 -15.56 -2.36 -20.94
C ARG A 48 -15.15 -2.54 -19.48
N SER A 49 -13.86 -2.75 -19.23
CA SER A 49 -13.30 -2.86 -17.88
C SER A 49 -13.78 -1.68 -17.04
N SER A 50 -14.38 -1.96 -15.89
CA SER A 50 -14.60 -0.89 -14.91
C SER A 50 -13.45 -0.88 -13.93
N ASN A 51 -12.94 0.32 -13.67
CA ASN A 51 -11.73 0.51 -12.90
C ASN A 51 -12.09 0.46 -11.41
N LEU A 52 -11.32 -0.30 -10.63
CA LEU A 52 -11.44 -0.36 -9.18
C LEU A 52 -11.26 1.03 -8.53
N GLU A 53 -10.53 1.93 -9.20
CA GLU A 53 -10.26 3.31 -8.78
C GLU A 53 -11.53 4.12 -8.45
N ASP A 54 -12.65 3.81 -9.11
CA ASP A 54 -13.92 4.51 -8.91
C ASP A 54 -14.65 4.07 -7.63
N ASN A 55 -14.29 2.91 -7.08
CA ASN A 55 -14.98 2.27 -5.96
C ASN A 55 -14.13 2.27 -4.70
N LEU A 56 -14.10 3.41 -4.01
CA LEU A 56 -13.33 3.62 -2.77
C LEU A 56 -13.62 2.56 -1.71
N ILE A 57 -14.89 2.21 -1.49
CA ILE A 57 -15.26 1.21 -0.46
C ILE A 57 -14.65 -0.15 -0.81
N LEU A 58 -14.72 -0.57 -2.08
CA LEU A 58 -14.15 -1.84 -2.51
C LEU A 58 -12.62 -1.83 -2.40
N GLN A 59 -11.95 -0.72 -2.74
CA GLN A 59 -10.50 -0.57 -2.52
C GLN A 59 -10.13 -0.81 -1.05
N ILE A 60 -10.83 -0.15 -0.13
CA ILE A 60 -10.57 -0.32 1.31
C ILE A 60 -10.76 -1.77 1.74
N MET A 61 -11.82 -2.44 1.28
CA MET A 61 -12.05 -3.84 1.62
C MET A 61 -10.92 -4.75 1.11
N VAL A 62 -10.44 -4.52 -0.12
CA VAL A 62 -9.37 -5.32 -0.72
C VAL A 62 -8.05 -5.10 0.04
N PHE A 63 -7.62 -3.85 0.22
CA PHE A 63 -6.36 -3.56 0.90
C PHE A 63 -6.39 -3.93 2.39
N PHE A 64 -7.52 -3.74 3.07
CA PHE A 64 -7.69 -4.23 4.43
C PHE A 64 -7.58 -5.75 4.50
N GLY A 65 -8.31 -6.49 3.65
CA GLY A 65 -8.29 -7.95 3.66
C GLY A 65 -6.91 -8.53 3.36
N VAL A 66 -6.17 -7.90 2.45
CA VAL A 66 -4.79 -8.28 2.13
C VAL A 66 -3.85 -8.02 3.32
N LEU A 67 -3.96 -6.88 4.00
CA LEU A 67 -3.17 -6.59 5.18
C LEU A 67 -3.52 -7.52 6.35
N ASP A 68 -4.81 -7.79 6.56
CA ASP A 68 -5.31 -8.67 7.63
C ASP A 68 -4.76 -10.09 7.46
N ALA A 69 -4.80 -10.64 6.25
CA ALA A 69 -4.19 -11.93 5.93
C ALA A 69 -2.66 -11.94 6.07
N THR A 70 -2.02 -10.80 5.77
CA THR A 70 -0.57 -10.64 5.96
C THR A 70 -0.22 -10.66 7.45
N ILE A 71 -1.02 -10.01 8.30
CA ILE A 71 -0.88 -10.04 9.75
C ILE A 71 -1.11 -11.46 10.29
N ASP A 72 -2.13 -12.17 9.82
CA ASP A 72 -2.37 -13.57 10.21
C ASP A 72 -1.18 -14.47 9.86
N THR A 73 -0.48 -14.18 8.75
CA THR A 73 0.73 -14.91 8.35
C THR A 73 1.93 -14.58 9.25
N LEU A 74 2.07 -13.32 9.66
CA LEU A 74 3.19 -12.85 10.50
C LEU A 74 3.00 -13.21 11.98
N TYR A 75 1.75 -13.24 12.45
CA TYR A 75 1.35 -13.45 13.85
C TYR A 75 0.18 -14.45 13.94
N PRO A 76 0.41 -15.75 13.65
CA PRO A 76 -0.65 -16.75 13.61
C PRO A 76 -1.41 -16.91 14.94
N GLU A 77 -0.78 -16.59 16.06
CA GLU A 77 -1.39 -16.59 17.39
C GLU A 77 -2.50 -15.55 17.58
N LEU A 78 -2.57 -14.55 16.69
CA LEU A 78 -3.60 -13.52 16.68
C LEU A 78 -4.75 -13.83 15.73
N GLU A 79 -4.72 -14.98 15.04
CA GLU A 79 -5.78 -15.41 14.12
C GLU A 79 -7.11 -15.59 14.88
N GLY A 80 -8.20 -15.10 14.30
CA GLY A 80 -9.54 -15.17 14.90
C GLY A 80 -9.83 -14.14 16.00
N GLU A 81 -8.83 -13.37 16.44
CA GLU A 81 -9.04 -12.26 17.36
C GLU A 81 -9.75 -11.09 16.69
N GLY A 82 -10.62 -10.41 17.45
CA GLY A 82 -11.29 -9.20 16.96
C GLY A 82 -10.28 -8.09 16.65
N PHE A 83 -10.53 -7.30 15.59
CA PHE A 83 -9.59 -6.31 15.06
C PHE A 83 -8.94 -5.37 16.10
N GLN A 84 -9.73 -4.89 17.08
CA GLN A 84 -9.20 -4.02 18.14
C GLN A 84 -8.26 -4.75 19.10
N LYS A 85 -8.61 -5.98 19.48
CA LYS A 85 -7.76 -6.80 20.35
C LYS A 85 -6.48 -7.19 19.61
N ARG A 86 -6.59 -7.57 18.33
CA ARG A 86 -5.44 -7.82 17.46
C ARG A 86 -4.49 -6.62 17.43
N TYR A 87 -5.00 -5.42 17.15
CA TYR A 87 -4.19 -4.20 17.18
C TYR A 87 -3.46 -4.01 18.52
N SER A 88 -4.15 -4.20 19.65
CA SER A 88 -3.54 -4.03 20.98
C SER A 88 -2.44 -5.04 21.31
N LEU A 89 -2.41 -6.18 20.61
CA LEU A 89 -1.44 -7.26 20.80
C LEU A 89 -0.29 -7.22 19.78
N LEU A 90 -0.42 -6.44 18.70
CA LEU A 90 0.66 -6.28 17.73
C LEU A 90 1.89 -5.65 18.39
N PRO A 91 3.10 -6.18 18.12
CA PRO A 91 4.32 -5.60 18.66
C PRO A 91 4.54 -4.18 18.12
N GLN A 92 5.23 -3.36 18.90
CA GLN A 92 5.61 -1.97 18.56
C GLN A 92 7.03 -1.67 19.09
N ASP A 93 7.89 -2.68 19.08
CA ASP A 93 9.26 -2.66 19.59
C ASP A 93 10.29 -2.07 18.61
N ASN A 94 9.92 -1.97 17.33
CA ASN A 94 10.74 -1.40 16.28
C ASN A 94 9.86 -0.71 15.22
N ASP A 95 10.48 0.09 14.34
CA ASP A 95 9.75 0.86 13.32
C ASP A 95 8.89 -0.02 12.41
N SER A 96 9.37 -1.20 11.98
CA SER A 96 8.59 -2.10 11.12
C SER A 96 7.26 -2.48 11.77
N ASN A 97 7.34 -2.89 13.03
CA ASN A 97 6.21 -3.38 13.81
C ASN A 97 5.25 -2.23 14.14
N THR A 98 5.79 -1.06 14.52
CA THR A 98 5.01 0.15 14.75
C THR A 98 4.28 0.61 13.49
N ILE A 99 4.95 0.67 12.34
CA ILE A 99 4.34 1.08 11.08
C ILE A 99 3.21 0.10 10.71
N ILE A 100 3.45 -1.22 10.72
CA ILE A 100 2.39 -2.22 10.43
C ILE A 100 1.18 -2.02 11.36
N ALA A 101 1.41 -1.88 12.67
CA ALA A 101 0.33 -1.73 13.64
C ALA A 101 -0.48 -0.46 13.40
N GLN A 102 0.17 0.67 13.10
CA GLN A 102 -0.53 1.95 12.87
C GLN A 102 -1.25 1.97 11.52
N ILE A 103 -0.67 1.38 10.48
CA ILE A 103 -1.34 1.20 9.17
C ILE A 103 -2.59 0.31 9.33
N TYR A 104 -2.48 -0.76 10.12
CA TYR A 104 -3.62 -1.62 10.45
C TYR A 104 -4.71 -0.84 11.20
N ARG A 105 -4.35 -0.06 12.23
CA ARG A 105 -5.27 0.80 13.00
C ARG A 105 -6.04 1.78 12.09
N ILE A 106 -5.36 2.44 11.15
CA ILE A 106 -5.97 3.34 10.17
C ILE A 106 -6.99 2.59 9.32
N LEU A 107 -6.61 1.44 8.76
CA LEU A 107 -7.49 0.65 7.89
C LEU A 107 -8.68 0.04 8.63
N ILE A 108 -8.55 -0.34 9.91
CA ILE A 108 -9.70 -0.77 10.74
C ILE A 108 -10.75 0.34 10.82
N LEU A 109 -10.33 1.59 11.06
CA LEU A 109 -11.25 2.74 11.15
C LEU A 109 -11.95 2.96 9.81
N MET A 110 -11.18 3.01 8.72
CA MET A 110 -11.71 3.18 7.36
C MET A 110 -12.71 2.08 7.00
N ARG A 111 -12.34 0.81 7.26
CA ARG A 111 -13.19 -0.36 7.00
C ARG A 111 -14.49 -0.25 7.78
N ASN A 112 -14.42 0.08 9.06
CA ASN A 112 -15.61 0.18 9.90
C ASN A 112 -16.55 1.29 9.45
N ALA A 113 -16.02 2.46 9.08
CA ALA A 113 -16.81 3.53 8.49
C ALA A 113 -17.46 3.09 7.17
N ALA A 114 -16.68 2.48 6.26
CA ALA A 114 -17.14 2.05 4.94
C ALA A 114 -18.21 0.93 5.00
N VAL A 115 -18.14 0.02 5.98
CA VAL A 115 -19.08 -1.11 6.11
C VAL A 115 -20.34 -0.74 6.89
N HIS A 116 -20.20 -0.04 8.02
CA HIS A 116 -21.30 0.12 8.97
C HIS A 116 -22.14 1.39 8.74
N ASN A 117 -21.62 2.40 8.04
CA ASN A 117 -22.39 3.59 7.69
C ASN A 117 -21.88 4.20 6.38
N LYS A 118 -22.49 3.91 5.23
CA LYS A 118 -21.96 4.42 3.94
C LYS A 118 -22.09 5.93 3.76
N GLU A 119 -22.86 6.62 4.61
CA GLU A 119 -22.89 8.09 4.69
C GLU A 119 -21.74 8.65 5.55
N ALA A 120 -21.00 7.79 6.25
CA ALA A 120 -19.78 8.12 6.99
C ALA A 120 -18.61 8.53 6.10
N VAL A 121 -18.68 8.24 4.80
CA VAL A 121 -17.59 8.50 3.86
C VAL A 121 -17.97 9.67 2.98
N SER A 122 -17.22 10.77 3.12
CA SER A 122 -17.40 11.98 2.31
C SER A 122 -16.09 12.36 1.63
N ILE A 123 -16.19 12.98 0.45
CA ILE A 123 -15.06 13.47 -0.32
C ILE A 123 -15.30 14.95 -0.59
N GLN A 124 -14.43 15.81 -0.09
CA GLN A 124 -14.48 17.26 -0.30
C GLN A 124 -13.06 17.80 -0.47
N ASN A 125 -12.80 18.60 -1.50
CA ASN A 125 -11.50 19.24 -1.75
C ASN A 125 -10.30 18.27 -1.67
N ASN A 126 -10.40 17.09 -2.31
CA ASN A 126 -9.40 16.01 -2.26
C ASN A 126 -9.13 15.39 -0.88
N ILE A 127 -9.92 15.72 0.13
CA ILE A 127 -9.90 15.10 1.45
C ILE A 127 -11.03 14.08 1.52
N ILE A 128 -10.69 12.87 1.94
CA ILE A 128 -11.59 11.76 2.18
C ILE A 128 -11.76 11.66 3.68
N THR A 129 -12.99 11.82 4.15
CA THR A 129 -13.32 11.73 5.57
C THR A 129 -14.12 10.47 5.86
N PHE A 130 -13.71 9.74 6.88
CA PHE A 130 -14.34 8.53 7.41
C PHE A 130 -14.82 8.81 8.84
N LYS A 131 -16.14 8.79 9.06
CA LYS A 131 -16.73 9.15 10.37
C LYS A 131 -17.69 8.11 10.92
N SER A 132 -17.35 7.49 12.04
CA SER A 132 -18.20 6.50 12.71
C SER A 132 -18.39 6.85 14.18
N GLY A 133 -19.52 7.49 14.51
CA GLY A 133 -19.79 8.01 15.85
C GLY A 133 -18.77 9.09 16.23
N ILE A 134 -18.02 8.85 17.31
CA ILE A 134 -16.93 9.73 17.77
C ILE A 134 -15.60 9.51 17.04
N LYS A 135 -15.50 8.46 16.22
CA LYS A 135 -14.28 8.11 15.47
C LYS A 135 -14.25 8.86 14.16
N GLU A 136 -13.09 9.40 13.82
CA GLU A 136 -12.93 10.22 12.63
C GLU A 136 -11.52 10.09 12.05
N LEU A 137 -11.44 9.93 10.74
CA LEU A 137 -10.20 10.01 9.97
C LEU A 137 -10.44 10.93 8.78
N SER A 138 -9.58 11.92 8.59
CA SER A 138 -9.54 12.74 7.37
C SER A 138 -8.16 12.59 6.74
N ILE A 139 -8.12 12.07 5.51
CA ILE A 139 -6.89 11.78 4.77
C ILE A 139 -7.01 12.30 3.34
N THR A 140 -5.93 12.81 2.76
CA THR A 140 -5.93 13.19 1.34
C THR A 140 -5.97 11.96 0.44
N LYS A 141 -6.32 12.15 -0.84
CA LYS A 141 -6.19 11.08 -1.86
C LYS A 141 -4.75 10.54 -1.95
N ILE A 142 -3.74 11.41 -1.86
CA ILE A 142 -2.32 11.01 -1.90
C ILE A 142 -1.97 10.16 -0.68
N GLY A 143 -2.39 10.57 0.52
CA GLY A 143 -2.19 9.78 1.74
C GLY A 143 -2.82 8.39 1.64
N LEU A 144 -3.99 8.28 0.99
CA LEU A 144 -4.64 7.00 0.74
C LEU A 144 -3.85 6.12 -0.25
N GLU A 145 -3.35 6.69 -1.33
CA GLU A 145 -2.51 5.96 -2.31
C GLU A 145 -1.20 5.47 -1.67
N LEU A 146 -0.59 6.26 -0.81
CA LEU A 146 0.58 5.88 -0.01
C LEU A 146 0.26 4.76 0.98
N LEU A 147 -0.90 4.81 1.63
CA LEU A 147 -1.39 3.76 2.54
C LEU A 147 -1.48 2.42 1.82
N TYR A 148 -2.09 2.40 0.64
CA TYR A 148 -2.19 1.20 -0.20
C TYR A 148 -0.83 0.71 -0.70
N SER A 149 0.04 1.64 -1.10
CA SER A 149 1.41 1.32 -1.51
C SER A 149 2.20 0.67 -0.37
N THR A 150 2.00 1.14 0.86
CA THR A 150 2.63 0.57 2.06
C THR A 150 2.17 -0.86 2.33
N VAL A 151 0.86 -1.14 2.18
CA VAL A 151 0.34 -2.52 2.29
C VAL A 151 1.02 -3.44 1.27
N LEU A 152 1.21 -3.00 0.03
CA LEU A 152 1.89 -3.79 -0.99
C LEU A 152 3.37 -4.02 -0.66
N LEU A 153 4.05 -3.04 -0.06
CA LEU A 153 5.46 -3.18 0.35
C LEU A 153 5.67 -4.26 1.41
N PHE A 154 4.70 -4.47 2.32
CA PHE A 154 4.79 -5.56 3.30
C PHE A 154 4.76 -6.95 2.66
N ILE A 155 4.10 -7.08 1.50
CA ILE A 155 3.92 -8.35 0.79
C ILE A 155 5.06 -8.57 -0.20
N LYS A 156 5.43 -7.50 -0.90
CA LYS A 156 6.42 -7.51 -1.97
C LYS A 156 7.39 -6.35 -1.78
N PRO A 157 8.44 -6.55 -0.97
CA PRO A 157 9.51 -5.57 -0.79
C PRO A 157 10.17 -5.20 -2.12
N THR A 158 10.71 -3.98 -2.21
CA THR A 158 11.37 -3.47 -3.43
C THR A 158 12.80 -3.96 -3.58
N SER A 159 13.44 -4.33 -2.47
CA SER A 159 14.81 -4.87 -2.40
C SER A 159 14.84 -6.13 -1.53
N SER A 160 15.88 -6.98 -1.67
CA SER A 160 16.17 -8.03 -0.68
C SER A 160 16.71 -7.44 0.62
N ASN A 161 17.32 -6.26 0.56
CA ASN A 161 17.92 -5.59 1.71
C ASN A 161 16.84 -5.03 2.65
N LYS A 162 16.85 -5.46 3.91
CA LYS A 162 15.83 -5.06 4.89
C LYS A 162 15.88 -3.57 5.24
N GLU A 163 17.06 -2.99 5.41
CA GLU A 163 17.21 -1.58 5.78
C GLU A 163 16.78 -0.66 4.63
N TYR A 164 17.02 -1.07 3.39
CA TYR A 164 16.53 -0.38 2.21
C TYR A 164 15.00 -0.29 2.18
N ASN A 165 14.32 -1.42 2.39
CA ASN A 165 12.86 -1.43 2.48
C ASN A 165 12.37 -0.61 3.68
N MET A 166 13.07 -0.69 4.81
CA MET A 166 12.74 0.10 6.00
C MET A 166 12.80 1.59 5.74
N GLY A 167 13.84 2.08 5.05
CA GLY A 167 13.95 3.50 4.74
C GLY A 167 12.85 4.01 3.79
N ILE A 168 12.37 3.17 2.88
CA ILE A 168 11.18 3.47 2.06
C ILE A 168 9.91 3.50 2.94
N LEU A 169 9.73 2.50 3.80
CA LEU A 169 8.57 2.41 4.69
C LEU A 169 8.49 3.61 5.64
N ARG A 170 9.61 4.04 6.23
CA ARG A 170 9.69 5.24 7.07
C ARG A 170 9.25 6.47 6.29
N ARG A 171 9.76 6.67 5.06
CA ARG A 171 9.36 7.81 4.22
C ARG A 171 7.87 7.78 3.91
N TYR A 172 7.32 6.65 3.48
CA TYR A 172 5.88 6.52 3.22
C TYR A 172 5.05 6.77 4.47
N TYR A 173 5.49 6.29 5.62
CA TYR A 173 4.80 6.50 6.88
C TYR A 173 4.76 7.97 7.28
N ASP A 174 5.89 8.68 7.17
CA ASP A 174 5.98 10.13 7.43
C ASP A 174 5.03 10.90 6.49
N GLU A 175 4.98 10.53 5.21
CA GLU A 175 4.08 11.14 4.23
C GLU A 175 2.60 10.79 4.48
N ILE A 176 2.28 9.57 4.92
CA ILE A 176 0.91 9.21 5.31
C ILE A 176 0.47 10.08 6.48
N LYS A 177 1.32 10.23 7.51
CA LYS A 177 1.04 11.08 8.67
C LYS A 177 0.82 12.52 8.27
N SER A 178 1.65 13.08 7.40
CA SER A 178 1.50 14.47 6.91
C SER A 178 0.21 14.69 6.12
N ASN A 179 -0.31 13.64 5.48
CA ASN A 179 -1.55 13.66 4.71
C ASN A 179 -2.80 13.34 5.54
N ILE A 180 -2.68 13.12 6.84
CA ILE A 180 -3.80 12.91 7.76
C ILE A 180 -4.00 14.17 8.61
N SER A 181 -5.14 14.83 8.41
CA SER A 181 -5.47 16.05 9.15
C SER A 181 -6.24 15.80 10.45
N ILE A 182 -6.99 14.70 10.51
CA ILE A 182 -7.75 14.28 11.69
C ILE A 182 -7.58 12.77 11.84
N PHE A 183 -7.24 12.31 13.04
CA PHE A 183 -7.27 10.90 13.39
C PHE A 183 -7.68 10.71 14.85
N LYS A 184 -8.88 10.16 15.05
CA LYS A 184 -9.49 9.89 16.35
C LYS A 184 -10.12 8.52 16.34
N ASP A 185 -9.71 7.65 17.25
CA ASP A 185 -10.29 6.32 17.41
C ASP A 185 -10.43 5.94 18.89
N ASN A 186 -10.68 4.65 19.17
CA ASN A 186 -10.80 4.16 20.55
C ASN A 186 -9.46 4.15 21.32
N ASN A 187 -8.34 4.26 20.63
CA ASN A 187 -7.00 4.16 21.17
C ASN A 187 -6.37 5.55 21.39
N GLY A 188 -7.12 6.62 21.16
CA GLY A 188 -6.70 8.00 21.37
C GLY A 188 -6.67 8.82 20.07
N GLU A 189 -5.98 9.95 20.13
CA GLU A 189 -5.79 10.85 18.99
C GLU A 189 -4.37 10.69 18.41
N GLY A 190 -4.27 10.79 17.09
CA GLY A 190 -2.97 10.79 16.41
C GLY A 190 -2.33 9.42 16.20
N ILE A 191 -1.24 9.47 15.43
CA ILE A 191 -0.47 8.31 14.97
C ILE A 191 0.89 8.33 15.67
N VAL A 192 1.35 7.15 16.11
CA VAL A 192 2.59 7.01 16.90
C VAL A 192 3.82 7.44 16.08
N GLU A 193 4.80 8.05 16.75
CA GLU A 193 6.10 8.38 16.14
C GLU A 193 6.99 7.15 15.98
N ILE A 194 7.85 7.18 14.97
CA ILE A 194 8.88 6.17 14.70
C ILE A 194 10.26 6.77 14.95
N SER A 195 11.31 5.94 14.95
CA SER A 195 12.68 6.42 15.18
C SER A 195 13.17 7.38 14.08
N ASP A 196 14.28 8.08 14.32
CA ASP A 196 14.96 8.97 13.35
C ASP A 196 15.90 8.24 12.36
N GLY A 197 15.68 6.94 12.09
CA GLY A 197 16.45 6.19 11.10
C GLY A 197 16.42 6.76 9.66
N ILE A 198 17.15 6.15 8.73
CA ILE A 198 17.25 6.69 7.36
C ILE A 198 15.88 6.69 6.66
N ARG A 199 15.53 7.79 5.98
CA ARG A 199 14.39 7.89 5.06
C ARG A 199 14.92 7.91 3.64
N LEU A 200 14.49 6.96 2.82
CA LEU A 200 14.84 6.96 1.39
C LEU A 200 13.87 7.83 0.61
N GLN A 201 14.37 8.55 -0.39
CA GLN A 201 13.55 9.23 -1.37
C GLN A 201 12.80 8.22 -2.24
N VAL A 202 11.53 8.49 -2.49
CA VAL A 202 10.58 7.54 -3.09
C VAL A 202 9.95 8.03 -4.39
N VAL A 203 10.16 9.30 -4.77
CA VAL A 203 9.55 9.87 -5.98
C VAL A 203 10.26 9.35 -7.23
N VAL A 204 11.59 9.48 -7.28
CA VAL A 204 12.45 8.91 -8.32
C VAL A 204 13.74 8.42 -7.68
N ARG A 205 14.23 7.25 -8.11
CA ARG A 205 15.54 6.73 -7.73
C ARG A 205 16.35 6.33 -8.94
N TYR A 206 17.57 6.85 -9.04
CA TYR A 206 18.51 6.55 -10.11
C TYR A 206 19.44 5.41 -9.71
N LYS A 207 19.43 4.31 -10.46
CA LYS A 207 20.45 3.26 -10.29
C LYS A 207 21.73 3.69 -11.01
N VAL A 208 22.77 3.97 -10.23
CA VAL A 208 24.06 4.43 -10.74
C VAL A 208 25.00 3.23 -10.87
N GLU A 209 25.11 2.72 -12.09
CA GLU A 209 26.01 1.61 -12.42
C GLU A 209 27.48 2.05 -12.45
N ASN A 210 28.39 1.11 -12.20
CA ASN A 210 29.85 1.32 -12.25
C ASN A 210 30.32 2.51 -11.40
N SER A 211 29.70 2.69 -10.24
CA SER A 211 30.05 3.77 -9.31
C SER A 211 31.50 3.62 -8.86
N GLN A 212 32.31 4.65 -9.11
CA GLN A 212 33.69 4.69 -8.66
C GLN A 212 33.72 5.05 -7.18
N TYR A 213 34.62 4.43 -6.42
CA TYR A 213 34.79 4.73 -5.00
C TYR A 213 36.26 4.63 -4.59
N ASN A 214 36.63 5.35 -3.54
CA ASN A 214 37.92 5.20 -2.86
C ASN A 214 37.72 4.58 -1.49
N VAL A 215 38.74 3.87 -0.99
CA VAL A 215 38.78 3.31 0.35
C VAL A 215 39.99 3.90 1.07
N ASP A 216 39.76 4.67 2.13
CA ASP A 216 40.79 5.13 3.05
C ASP A 216 40.53 4.52 4.43
N LYS A 217 41.36 3.52 4.78
CA LYS A 217 41.17 2.68 5.99
C LYS A 217 39.77 2.06 6.02
N ASP A 218 38.91 2.56 6.90
CA ASP A 218 37.55 2.06 7.15
C ASP A 218 36.47 2.97 6.56
N LEU A 219 36.85 3.94 5.71
CA LEU A 219 35.94 4.90 5.12
C LEU A 219 35.88 4.73 3.61
N ILE A 220 34.66 4.55 3.09
CA ILE A 220 34.38 4.43 1.67
C ILE A 220 33.82 5.77 1.19
N THR A 221 34.36 6.30 0.10
CA THR A 221 33.89 7.56 -0.51
C THR A 221 33.45 7.31 -1.95
N ILE A 222 32.21 7.68 -2.30
CA ILE A 222 31.74 7.64 -3.68
C ILE A 222 32.40 8.79 -4.46
N LEU A 223 33.05 8.45 -5.57
CA LEU A 223 33.68 9.40 -6.48
C LEU A 223 32.66 9.79 -7.57
N ASN A 224 32.58 11.08 -7.87
CA ASN A 224 31.66 11.64 -8.87
C ASN A 224 30.18 11.30 -8.59
N PRO A 225 29.62 11.71 -7.44
CA PRO A 225 28.22 11.45 -7.10
C PRO A 225 27.27 12.03 -8.16
N HIS A 226 26.17 11.32 -8.40
CA HIS A 226 25.20 11.71 -9.40
C HIS A 226 24.35 12.88 -8.90
N ASN A 227 24.28 13.96 -9.69
CA ASN A 227 23.36 15.07 -9.42
C ASN A 227 21.97 14.72 -9.94
N THR A 228 21.03 14.49 -9.02
CA THR A 228 19.64 14.11 -9.33
C THR A 228 18.79 15.28 -9.86
N GLY A 229 19.26 16.52 -9.72
CA GLY A 229 18.53 17.73 -10.11
C GLY A 229 17.34 18.08 -9.21
N SER A 230 17.06 17.29 -8.16
CA SER A 230 15.96 17.51 -7.21
C SER A 230 16.25 16.82 -5.88
N GLU A 231 16.01 17.51 -4.77
CA GLU A 231 16.14 16.95 -3.42
C GLU A 231 15.09 15.87 -3.11
N LEU A 232 14.03 15.78 -3.93
CA LEU A 232 13.00 14.73 -3.82
C LEU A 232 13.43 13.41 -4.48
N TYR A 233 14.56 13.40 -5.17
CA TYR A 233 15.05 12.26 -5.94
C TYR A 233 16.30 11.67 -5.27
N GLY A 234 16.37 10.35 -5.21
CA GLY A 234 17.50 9.60 -4.64
C GLY A 234 18.37 8.94 -5.71
N SER A 235 19.56 8.50 -5.32
CA SER A 235 20.43 7.65 -6.14
C SER A 235 20.83 6.41 -5.38
N ASP A 236 20.92 5.28 -6.09
CA ASP A 236 21.40 4.00 -5.60
C ASP A 236 22.71 3.67 -6.30
N TYR A 237 23.82 3.82 -5.58
CA TYR A 237 25.16 3.57 -6.09
C TYR A 237 25.46 2.07 -6.05
N LEU A 238 25.56 1.45 -7.22
CA LEU A 238 25.92 0.04 -7.32
C LEU A 238 27.44 -0.09 -7.25
N ILE A 239 27.93 -0.67 -6.15
CA ILE A 239 29.35 -0.92 -5.93
C ILE A 239 29.60 -2.40 -5.67
N LYS A 240 30.82 -2.84 -6.02
CA LYS A 240 31.33 -4.16 -5.64
C LYS A 240 32.39 -4.00 -4.57
N PHE A 241 32.08 -4.36 -3.33
CA PHE A 241 32.98 -4.26 -2.19
C PHE A 241 33.19 -5.67 -1.59
N GLU A 242 34.44 -6.11 -1.47
CA GLU A 242 34.81 -7.43 -0.93
C GLU A 242 34.05 -8.61 -1.58
N ASN A 243 33.93 -8.58 -2.91
CA ASN A 243 33.18 -9.54 -3.72
C ASN A 243 31.67 -9.59 -3.47
N ARG A 244 31.10 -8.62 -2.77
CA ARG A 244 29.65 -8.45 -2.58
C ARG A 244 29.16 -7.30 -3.44
N ASN A 245 27.96 -7.47 -4.01
CA ASN A 245 27.26 -6.38 -4.68
C ASN A 245 26.47 -5.62 -3.61
N ILE A 246 26.57 -4.29 -3.64
CA ILE A 246 25.91 -3.40 -2.69
C ILE A 246 25.18 -2.34 -3.48
N SER A 247 23.90 -2.15 -3.18
CA SER A 247 23.10 -1.03 -3.66
C SER A 247 23.02 0.02 -2.57
N LEU A 248 23.98 0.96 -2.58
CA LEU A 248 24.14 1.95 -1.53
C LEU A 248 23.31 3.21 -1.84
N PRO A 249 22.24 3.50 -1.07
CA PRO A 249 21.48 4.72 -1.28
C PRO A 249 22.28 5.96 -0.87
N SER A 250 22.10 7.04 -1.62
CA SER A 250 22.69 8.35 -1.34
C SER A 250 22.42 8.87 0.08
N GLU A 251 21.28 8.51 0.65
CA GLU A 251 20.81 8.96 1.97
C GLU A 251 21.54 8.27 3.13
N ALA A 252 22.29 7.20 2.85
CA ALA A 252 23.17 6.57 3.82
C ALA A 252 24.57 7.18 3.86
N LEU A 253 24.88 8.09 2.93
CA LEU A 253 26.15 8.78 2.87
C LEU A 253 26.09 10.09 3.66
N ASP A 254 27.23 10.53 4.19
CA ASP A 254 27.36 11.87 4.74
C ASP A 254 27.42 12.95 3.64
N ASN A 255 27.55 14.21 4.06
CA ASN A 255 27.62 15.36 3.14
C ASN A 255 28.84 15.36 2.21
N GLU A 256 29.85 14.53 2.49
CA GLU A 256 31.04 14.33 1.66
C GLU A 256 30.99 13.03 0.85
N TYR A 257 29.82 12.38 0.79
CA TYR A 257 29.57 11.12 0.10
C TYR A 257 30.35 9.93 0.68
N LYS A 258 30.52 9.94 2.00
CA LYS A 258 31.29 8.94 2.74
C LYS A 258 30.37 8.06 3.59
N ILE A 259 30.83 6.83 3.80
CA ILE A 259 30.20 5.87 4.71
C ILE A 259 31.28 5.02 5.38
N SER A 260 31.08 4.67 6.65
CA SER A 260 31.98 3.74 7.33
C SER A 260 31.81 2.33 6.77
N ARG A 261 32.85 1.50 6.90
CA ARG A 261 32.81 0.11 6.47
C ARG A 261 31.70 -0.68 7.16
N ASP A 262 31.51 -0.47 8.46
CA ASP A 262 30.50 -1.20 9.23
C ASP A 262 29.07 -0.82 8.79
N GLU A 263 28.82 0.47 8.55
CA GLU A 263 27.53 0.93 8.02
C GLU A 263 27.31 0.47 6.57
N LEU A 264 28.36 0.42 5.75
CA LEU A 264 28.25 -0.08 4.37
C LEU A 264 27.75 -1.53 4.33
N LEU A 265 28.17 -2.35 5.29
CA LEU A 265 27.77 -3.76 5.35
C LEU A 265 26.29 -3.97 5.66
N ILE A 266 25.59 -2.94 6.17
CA ILE A 266 24.12 -2.95 6.34
C ILE A 266 23.41 -3.03 4.98
N TRP A 267 24.04 -2.54 3.91
CA TRP A 267 23.47 -2.39 2.57
C TRP A 267 23.75 -3.56 1.61
N VAL A 268 24.36 -4.63 2.11
CA VAL A 268 24.60 -5.84 1.31
C VAL A 268 23.27 -6.51 0.95
N GLU A 269 23.12 -6.94 -0.31
CA GLU A 269 21.92 -7.61 -0.84
C GLU A 269 21.77 -9.08 -0.41
#